data_AF-A0A5N5J9X0-F1
#
_entry.id   AF-A0A5N5J9X0-F1
#
_cell.length_a   1.000
_cell.length_b   1.000
_cell.length_c   1.000
_cell.angle_alpha   90.00
_cell.angle_beta   90.00
_cell.angle_gamma   90.00
#
_symmetry.space_group_name_H-M   'P 1'
#
loop_
_entity.id
_entity.type
_entity.pdbx_description
1 polymer ?
#
loop_
_entity_poly.entity_id
_entity_poly.type
_entity_poly.pdbx_seq_one_letter_code
_entity_poly.pdbx_strand_id
1 'polypeptide(L)'
;MKENEKLVKAGEETRKLLKAELECTEKHLSDLEAVRGEKDKYLEKTLEQQGIIVDLQTLIDGLGKVNQVAKDEISRLVAASLQSSALYGQHLAEHDKKIASLETALQAKDATVKSLTTRLRKLEGTIPVAVRIRPGADASHQSVGVPYEATSTGLTLPATGQAPKKEYAFDNVFPPSTTFASIFTTTVQPLLGQALKTPGSPVIFLFYGRTGTGKSHMAAEITHAAVEYLFSTKSVPHIDVSLCEIYKDDAFDLLANRSQLPIPKRSSTNIHLSSLATHKTVTSPSSFSALYSAATTLRTTASTNCNPSSSRSHALLTLSLPDGGSSVTIIDLAGHEQAKQSGVAAGGAAEAETRNINEPVGPQDGDGEPRL
;
A
#
# COMPACT_ATOMS: atom_id res chain seq x y z
N MET A 1 23.65 -76.17 129.57
CA MET A 1 24.82 -75.90 128.70
C MET A 1 24.50 -76.05 127.21
N LYS A 2 23.98 -77.20 126.74
CA LYS A 2 23.68 -77.45 125.31
C LYS A 2 22.60 -76.55 124.67
N GLU A 3 21.72 -75.94 125.47
CA GLU A 3 20.63 -75.08 124.99
C GLU A 3 21.07 -73.62 124.75
N ASN A 4 22.02 -73.15 125.55
CA ASN A 4 22.63 -71.82 125.38
C ASN A 4 23.53 -71.75 124.13
N GLU A 5 24.26 -72.82 123.81
CA GLU A 5 25.05 -72.89 122.56
C GLU A 5 24.18 -72.90 121.31
N LYS A 6 22.98 -73.50 121.36
CA LYS A 6 22.02 -73.47 120.24
C LYS A 6 21.44 -72.07 120.02
N LEU A 7 21.10 -71.36 121.09
CA LEU A 7 20.61 -69.98 121.04
C LEU A 7 21.66 -68.99 120.53
N VAL A 8 22.93 -69.15 120.94
CA VAL A 8 24.04 -68.33 120.45
C VAL A 8 24.28 -68.57 118.95
N LYS A 9 24.32 -69.84 118.50
CA LYS A 9 24.45 -70.16 117.08
C LYS A 9 23.27 -69.67 116.23
N ALA A 10 22.04 -69.80 116.72
CA ALA A 10 20.87 -69.26 116.04
C ALA A 10 20.90 -67.73 115.95
N GLY A 11 21.38 -67.05 117.01
CA GLY A 11 21.58 -65.59 117.01
C GLY A 11 22.68 -65.14 116.04
N GLU A 12 23.76 -65.89 115.92
CA GLU A 12 24.84 -65.64 114.94
C GLU A 12 24.38 -65.86 113.50
N GLU A 13 23.62 -66.93 113.22
CA GLU A 13 23.01 -67.16 111.90
C GLU A 13 21.99 -66.07 111.54
N THR A 14 21.13 -65.68 112.49
CA THR A 14 20.18 -64.57 112.29
C THR A 14 20.91 -63.26 112.01
N ARG A 15 22.00 -62.97 112.73
CA ARG A 15 22.81 -61.76 112.53
C ARG A 15 23.53 -61.77 111.19
N LYS A 16 23.96 -62.94 110.70
CA LYS A 16 24.58 -63.10 109.38
C LYS A 16 23.57 -62.88 108.26
N LEU A 17 22.35 -63.41 108.40
CA LEU A 17 21.24 -63.18 107.48
C LEU A 17 20.83 -61.71 107.43
N LEU A 18 20.66 -61.07 108.60
CA LEU A 18 20.33 -59.64 108.66
C LEU A 18 21.40 -58.77 108.00
N LYS A 19 22.69 -59.14 108.15
CA LYS A 19 23.79 -58.39 107.55
C LYS A 19 23.81 -58.52 106.02
N ALA A 20 23.50 -59.72 105.50
CA ALA A 20 23.36 -59.94 104.06
C ALA A 20 22.12 -59.24 103.49
N GLU A 21 21.00 -59.20 104.22
CA GLU A 21 19.82 -58.40 103.86
C GLU A 21 20.15 -56.91 103.85
N LEU A 22 20.85 -56.40 104.87
CA LEU A 22 21.26 -55.00 104.93
C LEU A 22 22.13 -54.62 103.73
N GLU A 23 23.13 -55.45 103.41
CA GLU A 23 24.05 -55.24 102.28
C GLU A 23 23.31 -55.33 100.91
N CYS A 24 22.33 -56.23 100.79
CA CYS A 24 21.44 -56.31 99.64
C CYS A 24 20.58 -55.05 99.49
N THR A 25 20.06 -54.53 100.61
CA THR A 25 19.20 -53.34 100.64
C THR A 25 19.99 -52.08 100.32
N GLU A 26 21.20 -51.94 100.85
CA GLU A 26 22.12 -50.84 100.54
C GLU A 26 22.51 -50.81 99.06
N LYS A 27 22.74 -51.98 98.46
CA LYS A 27 23.00 -52.08 97.02
C LYS A 27 21.79 -51.65 96.19
N HIS A 28 20.58 -52.13 96.53
CA HIS A 28 19.35 -51.68 95.86
C HIS A 28 19.11 -50.16 96.02
N LEU A 29 19.46 -49.59 97.17
CA LEU A 29 19.37 -48.14 97.39
C LEU A 29 20.33 -47.38 96.46
N SER A 30 21.58 -47.83 96.33
CA SER A 30 22.56 -47.26 95.40
C SER A 30 22.10 -47.35 93.94
N ASP A 31 21.53 -48.48 93.53
CA ASP A 31 21.00 -48.66 92.17
C ASP A 31 19.81 -47.71 91.92
N LEU A 32 18.92 -47.55 92.91
CA LEU A 32 17.81 -46.59 92.84
C LEU A 32 18.28 -45.13 92.77
N GLU A 33 19.31 -44.76 93.51
CA GLU A 33 19.91 -43.42 93.45
C GLU A 33 20.56 -43.16 92.08
N ALA A 34 21.22 -44.15 91.49
CA ALA A 34 21.76 -44.05 90.13
C ALA A 34 20.66 -43.85 89.08
N VAL A 35 19.59 -44.64 89.15
CA VAL A 35 18.41 -44.51 88.26
C VAL A 35 17.74 -43.14 88.44
N ARG A 36 17.65 -42.64 89.68
CA ARG A 36 17.13 -41.30 89.96
C ARG A 36 17.99 -40.22 89.31
N GLY A 37 19.32 -40.32 89.41
CA GLY A 37 20.23 -39.38 88.77
C GLY A 37 20.14 -39.39 87.23
N GLU A 38 19.97 -40.57 86.61
CA GLU A 38 19.70 -40.65 85.18
C GLU A 38 18.35 -40.02 84.81
N LYS A 39 17.30 -40.30 85.60
CA LYS A 39 15.98 -39.70 85.40
C LYS A 39 16.03 -38.16 85.48
N ASP A 40 16.76 -37.60 86.43
CA ASP A 40 16.88 -36.15 86.60
C ASP A 40 17.60 -35.52 85.39
N LYS A 41 18.64 -36.17 84.85
CA LYS A 41 19.30 -35.74 83.59
C LYS A 41 18.37 -35.80 82.38
N TYR A 42 17.56 -36.86 82.26
CA TYR A 42 16.57 -36.97 81.19
C TYR A 42 15.49 -35.88 81.30
N LEU A 43 15.09 -35.54 82.52
CA LEU A 43 14.10 -34.50 82.78
C LEU A 43 14.63 -33.11 82.36
N GLU A 44 15.87 -32.79 82.73
CA GLU A 44 16.52 -31.53 82.34
C GLU A 44 16.61 -31.38 80.81
N LYS A 45 17.04 -32.44 80.12
CA LYS A 45 17.11 -32.46 78.65
C LYS A 45 15.73 -32.31 77.99
N THR A 46 14.67 -32.84 78.62
CA THR A 46 13.29 -32.71 78.13
C THR A 46 12.77 -31.28 78.29
N LEU A 47 13.10 -30.63 79.41
CA LEU A 47 12.75 -29.23 79.66
C LEU A 47 13.45 -28.28 78.68
N GLU A 48 14.73 -28.52 78.37
CA GLU A 48 15.45 -27.78 77.32
C GLU A 48 14.78 -27.94 75.95
N GLN A 49 14.42 -29.17 75.57
CA GLN A 49 13.71 -29.42 74.31
C GLN A 49 12.34 -28.73 74.26
N GLN A 50 11.61 -28.67 75.38
CA GLN A 50 10.35 -27.91 75.46
C GLN A 50 10.56 -26.41 75.25
N GLY A 51 11.65 -25.83 75.77
CA GLY A 51 12.02 -24.44 75.49
C GLY A 51 12.22 -24.19 74.00
N ILE A 52 12.99 -25.05 73.33
CA ILE A 52 13.24 -24.96 71.88
C ILE A 52 11.94 -25.06 71.07
N ILE A 53 11.01 -25.94 71.46
CA ILE A 53 9.70 -26.08 70.78
C ILE A 53 8.90 -24.79 70.88
N VAL A 54 8.87 -24.13 72.04
CA VAL A 54 8.15 -22.86 72.23
C VAL A 54 8.75 -21.75 71.36
N ASP A 55 10.08 -21.67 71.28
CA ASP A 55 10.77 -20.71 70.42
C ASP A 55 10.47 -20.95 68.94
N LEU A 56 10.49 -22.21 68.50
CA LEU A 56 10.12 -22.60 67.13
C LEU A 56 8.66 -22.25 66.82
N GLN A 57 7.73 -22.48 67.76
CA GLN A 57 6.32 -22.11 67.60
C GLN A 57 6.16 -20.60 67.38
N THR A 58 6.88 -19.80 68.19
CA THR A 58 6.87 -18.34 68.10
C THR A 58 7.43 -17.86 66.75
N LEU A 59 8.48 -18.52 66.26
CA LEU A 59 9.07 -18.22 64.95
C LEU A 59 8.10 -18.55 63.80
N ILE A 60 7.40 -19.69 63.87
CA ILE A 60 6.39 -20.09 62.88
C ILE A 60 5.25 -19.06 62.84
N ASP A 61 4.75 -18.61 63.99
CA ASP A 61 3.71 -17.58 64.06
C ASP A 61 4.19 -16.24 63.47
N GLY A 62 5.45 -15.88 63.73
CA GLY A 62 6.10 -14.71 63.13
C GLY A 62 6.18 -14.81 61.60
N LEU A 63 6.64 -15.94 61.06
CA LEU A 63 6.68 -16.21 59.63
C LEU A 63 5.28 -16.19 59.00
N GLY A 64 4.27 -16.72 59.70
CA GLY A 64 2.87 -16.68 59.28
C GLY A 64 2.37 -15.25 59.09
N LYS A 65 2.66 -14.36 60.05
CA LYS A 65 2.31 -12.93 59.96
C LYS A 65 3.01 -12.24 58.79
N VAL A 66 4.32 -12.46 58.61
CA VAL A 66 5.09 -11.87 57.50
C VAL A 66 4.56 -12.34 56.15
N ASN A 67 4.25 -13.63 56.01
CA ASN A 67 3.70 -14.20 54.78
C ASN A 67 2.31 -13.61 54.47
N GLN A 68 1.47 -13.39 55.50
CA GLN A 68 0.17 -12.75 55.30
C GLN A 68 0.31 -11.30 54.82
N VAL A 69 1.19 -10.50 55.45
CA VAL A 69 1.47 -9.12 55.01
C VAL A 69 1.98 -9.08 53.57
N ALA A 70 2.89 -10.00 53.20
CA ALA A 70 3.40 -10.09 51.83
C ALA A 70 2.29 -10.45 50.83
N LYS A 71 1.38 -11.37 51.16
CA LYS A 71 0.23 -11.72 50.31
C LYS A 71 -0.71 -10.54 50.10
N ASP A 72 -0.99 -9.78 51.16
CA ASP A 72 -1.89 -8.63 51.08
C ASP A 72 -1.26 -7.52 50.20
N GLU A 73 0.04 -7.26 50.34
CA GLU A 73 0.74 -6.27 49.52
C GLU A 73 0.85 -6.70 48.05
N ILE A 74 1.13 -7.98 47.77
CA ILE A 74 1.11 -8.51 46.40
C ILE A 74 -0.27 -8.32 45.78
N SER A 75 -1.34 -8.63 46.52
CA SER A 75 -2.72 -8.48 46.03
C SER A 75 -3.04 -7.02 45.69
N ARG A 76 -2.57 -6.08 46.54
CA ARG A 76 -2.71 -4.64 46.31
C ARG A 76 -1.95 -4.18 45.05
N LEU A 77 -0.70 -4.60 44.89
CA LEU A 77 0.13 -4.25 43.73
C LEU A 77 -0.45 -4.82 42.42
N VAL A 78 -0.94 -6.06 42.45
CA VAL A 78 -1.60 -6.69 41.28
C VAL A 78 -2.85 -5.92 40.88
N ALA A 79 -3.70 -5.52 41.85
CA ALA A 79 -4.88 -4.72 41.58
C ALA A 79 -4.53 -3.36 40.95
N ALA A 80 -3.52 -2.66 41.49
CA ALA A 80 -3.05 -1.38 40.96
C ALA A 80 -2.48 -1.51 39.53
N SER A 81 -1.74 -2.59 39.26
CA SER A 81 -1.19 -2.88 37.93
C SER A 81 -2.30 -3.18 36.90
N LEU A 82 -3.30 -3.98 37.27
CA LEU A 82 -4.47 -4.26 36.43
C LEU A 82 -5.26 -3.00 36.10
N GLN A 83 -5.48 -2.14 37.10
CA GLN A 83 -6.18 -0.86 36.88
C GLN A 83 -5.41 0.06 35.94
N SER A 84 -4.09 0.16 36.12
CA SER A 84 -3.22 0.96 35.24
C SER A 84 -3.25 0.43 33.80
N SER A 85 -3.15 -0.89 33.62
CA SER A 85 -3.24 -1.56 32.32
C SER A 85 -4.58 -1.28 31.62
N ALA A 86 -5.70 -1.34 32.35
CA ALA A 86 -7.02 -1.02 31.81
C ALA A 86 -7.11 0.45 31.34
N LEU A 87 -6.55 1.39 32.10
CA LEU A 87 -6.50 2.81 31.74
C LEU A 87 -5.68 3.03 30.46
N TYR A 88 -4.50 2.40 30.35
CA TYR A 88 -3.68 2.47 29.13
C TYR A 88 -4.43 1.92 27.91
N GLY A 89 -5.17 0.81 28.07
CA GLY A 89 -6.02 0.27 27.01
C GLY A 89 -7.10 1.24 26.53
N GLN A 90 -7.71 1.99 27.45
CA GLN A 90 -8.70 3.02 27.10
C GLN A 90 -8.06 4.18 26.30
N HIS A 91 -6.89 4.67 26.74
CA HIS A 91 -6.17 5.72 26.02
C HIS A 91 -5.72 5.29 24.63
N LEU A 92 -5.27 4.04 24.47
CA LEU A 92 -4.90 3.51 23.15
C LEU A 92 -6.10 3.52 22.20
N ALA A 93 -7.27 3.03 22.66
CA ALA A 93 -8.49 3.02 21.86
C ALA A 93 -8.96 4.44 21.48
N GLU A 94 -8.80 5.42 22.38
CA GLU A 94 -9.11 6.82 22.10
C GLU A 94 -8.16 7.41 21.04
N HIS A 95 -6.86 7.10 21.14
CA HIS A 95 -5.86 7.52 20.17
C HIS A 95 -6.11 6.91 18.79
N ASP A 96 -6.43 5.62 18.71
CA ASP A 96 -6.76 4.93 17.46
C ASP A 96 -7.97 5.58 16.77
N LYS A 97 -9.01 5.91 17.55
CA LYS A 97 -10.18 6.63 17.04
C LYS A 97 -9.80 8.02 16.49
N LYS A 98 -8.89 8.73 17.16
CA LYS A 98 -8.42 10.04 16.73
C LYS A 98 -7.60 9.96 15.44
N ILE A 99 -6.71 8.97 15.34
CA ILE A 99 -5.93 8.69 14.12
C ILE A 99 -6.87 8.46 12.93
N ALA A 100 -7.85 7.55 13.07
CA ALA A 100 -8.81 7.27 12.01
C ALA A 100 -9.60 8.53 11.58
N SER A 101 -9.97 9.39 12.53
CA SER A 101 -10.65 10.66 12.22
C SER A 101 -9.76 11.65 11.47
N LEU A 102 -8.46 11.72 11.84
CA LEU A 102 -7.49 12.61 11.21
C LEU A 102 -7.14 12.16 9.80
N GLU A 103 -7.00 10.84 9.58
CA GLU A 103 -6.80 10.27 8.25
C GLU A 103 -7.97 10.58 7.32
N THR A 104 -9.21 10.44 7.81
CA THR A 104 -10.41 10.79 7.05
C THR A 104 -10.44 12.29 6.71
N ALA A 105 -10.11 13.15 7.67
CA ALA A 105 -10.04 14.59 7.45
C ALA A 105 -8.94 14.99 6.46
N LEU A 106 -7.78 14.31 6.50
CA LEU A 106 -6.69 14.51 5.57
C LEU A 106 -7.11 14.15 4.14
N GLN A 107 -7.75 13.00 3.95
CA GLN A 107 -8.29 12.60 2.64
C GLN A 107 -9.30 13.62 2.08
N ALA A 108 -10.18 14.15 2.94
CA ALA A 108 -11.13 15.19 2.54
C ALA A 108 -10.43 16.50 2.15
N LYS A 109 -9.37 16.88 2.87
CA LYS A 109 -8.56 18.04 2.52
C LYS A 109 -7.79 17.84 1.21
N ASP A 110 -7.21 16.67 0.99
CA ASP A 110 -6.51 16.36 -0.27
C ASP A 110 -7.46 16.42 -1.46
N ALA A 111 -8.70 15.92 -1.31
CA ALA A 111 -9.73 16.06 -2.33
C ALA A 111 -10.08 17.54 -2.61
N THR A 112 -10.15 18.36 -1.56
CA THR A 112 -10.41 19.80 -1.68
C THR A 112 -9.26 20.52 -2.39
N VAL A 113 -8.01 20.23 -2.00
CA VAL A 113 -6.81 20.78 -2.65
C VAL A 113 -6.79 20.41 -4.13
N LYS A 114 -7.02 19.13 -4.49
CA LYS A 114 -7.11 18.70 -5.89
C LYS A 114 -8.20 19.45 -6.67
N SER A 115 -9.36 19.69 -6.04
CA SER A 115 -10.45 20.45 -6.67
C SER A 115 -10.06 21.91 -6.90
N LEU A 116 -9.48 22.57 -5.90
CA LEU A 116 -9.04 23.97 -6.00
C LEU A 116 -7.91 24.15 -7.02
N THR A 117 -6.92 23.25 -7.03
CA THR A 117 -5.84 23.27 -8.01
C THR A 117 -6.37 23.12 -9.44
N THR A 118 -7.33 22.20 -9.66
CA THR A 118 -7.98 22.05 -10.97
C THR A 118 -8.71 23.33 -11.40
N ARG A 119 -9.41 24.00 -10.47
CA ARG A 119 -10.11 25.27 -10.75
C ARG A 119 -9.15 26.42 -11.03
N LEU A 120 -8.08 26.54 -10.25
CA LEU A 120 -7.05 27.56 -10.44
C LEU A 120 -6.41 27.43 -11.82
N ARG A 121 -6.02 26.21 -12.22
CA ARG A 121 -5.45 25.94 -13.54
C ARG A 121 -6.38 26.26 -14.71
N LYS A 122 -7.69 26.00 -14.55
CA LYS A 122 -8.69 26.39 -15.55
C LYS A 122 -8.76 27.92 -15.71
N LEU A 123 -8.57 28.67 -14.63
CA LEU A 123 -8.51 30.14 -14.67
C LEU A 123 -7.20 30.64 -15.25
N GLU A 124 -6.09 29.95 -14.98
CA GLU A 124 -4.76 30.28 -15.52
C GLU A 124 -4.58 29.86 -16.99
N GLY A 125 -5.51 29.10 -17.56
CA GLY A 125 -5.43 28.61 -18.94
C GLY A 125 -4.36 27.55 -19.17
N THR A 126 -3.86 26.92 -18.10
CA THR A 126 -2.81 25.89 -18.19
C THR A 126 -3.39 24.54 -18.61
N ILE A 127 -2.74 23.85 -19.55
CA ILE A 127 -3.12 22.50 -19.98
C ILE A 127 -2.56 21.48 -19.00
N PRO A 128 -3.39 20.59 -18.40
CA PRO A 128 -2.89 19.59 -17.47
C PRO A 128 -2.09 18.51 -18.19
N VAL A 129 -0.91 18.17 -17.64
CA VAL A 129 0.01 17.17 -18.16
C VAL A 129 0.20 16.04 -17.15
N ALA A 130 -0.12 14.82 -17.58
CA ALA A 130 0.14 13.60 -16.84
C ALA A 130 1.18 12.73 -17.56
N VAL A 131 2.11 12.16 -16.80
CA VAL A 131 3.18 11.29 -17.29
C VAL A 131 2.94 9.86 -16.82
N ARG A 132 2.93 8.89 -17.74
CA ARG A 132 2.89 7.45 -17.42
C ARG A 132 4.23 6.81 -17.77
N ILE A 133 4.86 6.19 -16.78
CA ILE A 133 6.05 5.36 -16.97
C ILE A 133 5.58 3.93 -17.23
N ARG A 134 5.88 3.42 -18.42
CA ARG A 134 5.54 2.05 -18.83
C ARG A 134 6.31 1.02 -17.97
N PRO A 135 5.71 -0.13 -17.62
CA PRO A 135 6.45 -1.28 -17.09
C PRO A 135 7.56 -1.76 -18.02
N GLY A 136 8.71 -2.14 -17.44
CA GLY A 136 9.77 -2.80 -18.19
C GLY A 136 9.24 -4.06 -18.87
N ALA A 137 9.71 -4.34 -20.09
CA ALA A 137 9.44 -5.65 -20.70
C ALA A 137 10.14 -6.72 -19.84
N ASP A 138 9.50 -7.89 -19.68
CA ASP A 138 10.07 -9.02 -18.93
C ASP A 138 11.52 -9.35 -19.34
N ALA A 139 12.24 -9.97 -18.41
CA ALA A 139 13.69 -10.20 -18.32
C ALA A 139 14.41 -10.89 -19.52
N SER A 140 13.81 -11.00 -20.70
CA SER A 140 14.42 -11.55 -21.92
C SER A 140 15.12 -10.52 -22.80
N HIS A 141 14.87 -9.22 -22.59
CA HIS A 141 15.61 -8.14 -23.24
C HIS A 141 16.25 -7.23 -22.19
N GLN A 142 17.59 -7.21 -22.15
CA GLN A 142 18.41 -6.26 -21.39
C GLN A 142 18.12 -4.82 -21.84
N SER A 143 16.98 -4.26 -21.44
CA SER A 143 16.75 -2.82 -21.45
C SER A 143 17.17 -2.32 -20.09
N VAL A 144 18.40 -1.81 -19.99
CA VAL A 144 18.88 -1.10 -18.80
C VAL A 144 17.98 0.14 -18.66
N GLY A 145 16.99 0.06 -17.76
CA GLY A 145 16.13 1.19 -17.45
C GLY A 145 16.98 2.35 -16.92
N VAL A 146 16.69 3.58 -17.36
CA VAL A 146 17.30 4.77 -16.77
C VAL A 146 16.78 4.88 -15.34
N PRO A 147 17.65 4.97 -14.31
CA PRO A 147 17.19 5.17 -12.94
C PRO A 147 16.38 6.47 -12.85
N TYR A 148 15.30 6.46 -12.06
CA TYR A 148 14.47 7.64 -11.83
C TYR A 148 13.88 7.57 -10.42
N GLU A 149 13.56 8.74 -9.88
CA GLU A 149 12.75 8.90 -8.68
C GLU A 149 11.45 9.60 -9.08
N ALA A 150 10.30 9.00 -8.73
CA ALA A 150 8.99 9.55 -9.06
C ALA A 150 8.18 9.78 -7.79
N THR A 151 7.62 10.99 -7.65
CA THR A 151 6.56 11.31 -6.70
C THR A 151 5.24 11.41 -7.45
N SER A 152 4.14 11.81 -6.80
CA SER A 152 2.85 12.00 -7.49
C SER A 152 2.86 13.14 -8.52
N THR A 153 3.77 14.11 -8.40
CA THR A 153 3.83 15.32 -9.23
C THR A 153 5.23 15.66 -9.73
N GLY A 154 6.24 14.85 -9.39
CA GLY A 154 7.63 15.10 -9.74
C GLY A 154 8.30 13.88 -10.34
N LEU A 155 9.16 14.11 -11.33
CA LEU A 155 10.03 13.09 -11.91
C LEU A 155 11.47 13.60 -11.92
N THR A 156 12.35 12.86 -11.24
CA THR A 156 13.76 13.18 -11.12
C THR A 156 14.58 12.11 -11.81
N LEU A 157 15.44 12.52 -12.75
CA LEU A 157 16.47 11.70 -13.34
C LEU A 157 17.80 12.02 -12.61
N PRO A 158 18.38 11.08 -11.86
CA PRO A 158 19.64 11.30 -11.16
C PRO A 158 20.79 11.47 -12.16
N ALA A 159 21.87 12.12 -11.70
CA ALA A 159 23.07 12.25 -12.52
C ALA A 159 23.67 10.87 -12.81
N THR A 160 23.89 10.56 -14.10
CA THR A 160 24.45 9.28 -14.55
C THR A 160 25.63 9.55 -15.47
N GLY A 161 26.84 9.22 -15.00
CA GLY A 161 28.09 9.51 -15.71
C GLY A 161 28.26 11.00 -15.97
N GLN A 162 28.24 11.40 -17.25
CA GLN A 162 28.36 12.81 -17.68
C GLN A 162 27.01 13.54 -17.78
N ALA A 163 25.87 12.86 -17.63
CA ALA A 163 24.57 13.50 -17.72
C ALA A 163 24.20 14.19 -16.39
N PRO A 164 23.86 15.50 -16.40
CA PRO A 164 23.45 16.21 -15.19
C PRO A 164 22.09 15.72 -14.69
N LYS A 165 21.83 15.91 -13.39
CA LYS A 165 20.53 15.68 -12.77
C LYS A 165 19.46 16.53 -13.48
N LYS A 166 18.30 15.93 -13.77
CA LYS A 166 17.14 16.63 -14.35
C LYS A 166 15.92 16.43 -13.49
N GLU A 167 15.18 17.51 -13.24
CA GLU A 167 13.95 17.48 -12.46
C GLU A 167 12.82 18.06 -13.30
N TYR A 168 11.68 17.38 -13.27
CA TYR A 168 10.48 17.76 -14.00
C TYR A 168 9.29 17.76 -13.06
N ALA A 169 8.43 18.76 -13.19
CA ALA A 169 7.17 18.86 -12.48
C ALA A 169 6.01 18.62 -13.45
N PHE A 170 5.06 17.78 -13.03
CA PHE A 170 3.86 17.42 -13.78
C PHE A 170 2.66 17.39 -12.85
N ASP A 171 1.46 17.31 -13.43
CA ASP A 171 0.24 17.28 -12.63
C ASP A 171 -0.04 15.91 -12.04
N ASN A 172 0.36 14.87 -12.76
CA ASN A 172 0.35 13.50 -12.27
C ASN A 172 1.54 12.75 -12.87
N VAL A 173 2.28 12.02 -12.04
CA VAL A 173 3.29 11.07 -12.48
C VAL A 173 2.87 9.68 -12.02
N PHE A 174 2.67 8.79 -12.98
CA PHE A 174 2.23 7.42 -12.78
C PHE A 174 3.40 6.44 -12.97
N PRO A 175 3.96 5.88 -11.88
CA PRO A 175 5.00 4.86 -11.97
C PRO A 175 4.45 3.55 -12.60
N PRO A 176 5.34 2.61 -12.99
CA PRO A 176 4.96 1.33 -13.57
C PRO A 176 3.97 0.50 -12.76
N SER A 177 3.96 0.67 -11.44
CA SER A 177 3.07 -0.03 -10.52
C SER A 177 1.64 0.52 -10.53
N THR A 178 1.39 1.69 -11.12
CA THR A 178 0.05 2.28 -11.17
C THR A 178 -0.88 1.50 -12.10
N THR A 179 -2.04 1.11 -11.58
CA THR A 179 -3.06 0.42 -12.35
C THR A 179 -3.79 1.36 -13.30
N PHE A 180 -4.28 0.82 -14.42
CA PHE A 180 -5.09 1.59 -15.37
C PHE A 180 -6.32 2.24 -14.71
N ALA A 181 -7.04 1.50 -13.86
CA ALA A 181 -8.22 2.02 -13.16
C ALA A 181 -7.90 3.27 -12.31
N SER A 182 -6.75 3.28 -11.64
CA SER A 182 -6.29 4.44 -10.87
C SER A 182 -6.01 5.65 -11.78
N ILE A 183 -5.35 5.44 -12.92
CA ILE A 183 -5.08 6.50 -13.91
C ILE A 183 -6.39 7.07 -14.45
N PHE A 184 -7.31 6.21 -14.88
CA PHE A 184 -8.62 6.61 -15.41
C PHE A 184 -9.42 7.43 -14.39
N THR A 185 -9.52 6.94 -13.15
CA THR A 185 -10.28 7.60 -12.08
C THR A 185 -9.67 8.94 -11.70
N THR A 186 -8.35 9.05 -11.72
CA THR A 186 -7.62 10.26 -11.29
C THR A 186 -7.63 11.35 -12.36
N THR A 187 -7.53 10.99 -13.64
CA THR A 187 -7.29 11.97 -14.73
C THR A 187 -8.41 12.08 -15.75
N VAL A 188 -8.98 10.96 -16.18
CA VAL A 188 -9.95 10.93 -17.28
C VAL A 188 -11.36 11.17 -16.77
N GLN A 189 -11.79 10.40 -15.77
CA GLN A 189 -13.15 10.44 -15.23
C GLN A 189 -13.61 11.84 -14.79
N PRO A 190 -12.78 12.67 -14.11
CA PRO A 190 -13.20 14.02 -13.73
C PRO A 190 -13.51 14.92 -14.94
N LEU A 191 -12.75 14.77 -16.03
CA LEU A 191 -12.94 15.55 -17.25
C LEU A 191 -14.16 15.07 -18.05
N LEU A 192 -14.40 13.75 -18.11
CA LEU A 192 -15.65 13.22 -18.67
C LEU A 192 -16.86 13.70 -17.87
N GLY A 193 -16.76 13.71 -16.54
CA GLY A 193 -17.80 14.26 -15.67
C GLY A 193 -18.03 15.76 -15.88
N GLN A 194 -17.02 16.52 -16.30
CA GLN A 194 -17.18 17.92 -16.69
C GLN A 194 -17.95 18.07 -18.00
N ALA A 195 -17.61 17.28 -19.03
CA ALA A 195 -18.33 17.26 -20.30
C ALA A 195 -19.82 16.92 -20.11
N LEU A 196 -20.14 15.99 -19.20
CA LEU A 196 -21.53 15.62 -18.90
C LEU A 196 -22.31 16.70 -18.11
N LYS A 197 -21.64 17.49 -17.27
CA LYS A 197 -22.28 18.48 -16.39
C LYS A 197 -22.42 19.86 -17.03
N THR A 198 -21.54 20.19 -17.98
CA THR A 198 -21.45 21.53 -18.57
C THR A 198 -21.74 21.42 -20.07
N PRO A 199 -22.96 21.76 -20.52
CA PRO A 199 -23.31 21.70 -21.94
C PRO A 199 -22.37 22.55 -22.79
N GLY A 200 -21.98 22.03 -23.96
CA GLY A 200 -21.06 22.73 -24.87
C GLY A 200 -19.60 22.69 -24.44
N SER A 201 -19.20 21.80 -23.52
CA SER A 201 -17.83 21.73 -23.02
C SER A 201 -17.03 20.67 -23.78
N PRO A 202 -16.08 21.05 -24.67
CA PRO A 202 -15.18 20.10 -25.31
C PRO A 202 -14.12 19.62 -24.32
N VAL A 203 -13.77 18.34 -24.39
CA VAL A 203 -12.67 17.72 -23.63
C VAL A 203 -11.75 17.01 -24.61
N ILE A 204 -10.44 17.26 -24.50
CA ILE A 204 -9.44 16.67 -25.40
C ILE A 204 -8.41 15.92 -24.57
N PHE A 205 -8.18 14.66 -24.92
CA PHE A 205 -7.09 13.84 -24.40
C PHE A 205 -6.03 13.65 -25.47
N LEU A 206 -4.80 14.08 -25.17
CA LEU A 206 -3.67 13.98 -26.09
C LEU A 206 -2.65 12.97 -25.57
N PHE A 207 -2.34 11.97 -26.39
CA PHE A 207 -1.33 10.96 -26.08
C PHE A 207 -0.04 11.25 -26.84
N TYR A 208 1.03 11.57 -26.10
CA TYR A 208 2.33 11.94 -26.65
C TYR A 208 3.45 11.06 -26.08
N GLY A 209 4.52 10.87 -26.86
CA GLY A 209 5.64 10.01 -26.51
C GLY A 209 6.28 9.30 -27.70
N ARG A 210 7.41 8.64 -27.47
CA ARG A 210 8.16 7.93 -28.50
C ARG A 210 7.41 6.71 -29.03
N THR A 211 7.78 6.21 -30.20
CA THR A 211 7.32 4.89 -30.65
C THR A 211 7.68 3.81 -29.61
N GLY A 212 6.72 2.94 -29.26
CA GLY A 212 6.88 1.88 -28.26
C GLY A 212 6.63 2.27 -26.80
N THR A 213 6.33 3.54 -26.47
CA THR A 213 6.09 3.97 -25.07
C THR A 213 4.69 3.66 -24.54
N GLY A 214 3.81 3.09 -25.37
CA GLY A 214 2.46 2.67 -24.96
C GLY A 214 1.34 3.70 -25.21
N LYS A 215 1.56 4.72 -26.06
CA LYS A 215 0.53 5.72 -26.43
C LYS A 215 -0.76 5.10 -26.94
N SER A 216 -0.70 4.35 -28.04
CA SER A 216 -1.88 3.76 -28.67
C SER A 216 -2.59 2.74 -27.77
N HIS A 217 -1.83 2.03 -26.93
CA HIS A 217 -2.39 1.14 -25.91
C HIS A 217 -3.23 1.93 -24.90
N MET A 218 -2.66 3.00 -24.34
CA MET A 218 -3.37 3.88 -23.42
C MET A 218 -4.58 4.57 -24.06
N ALA A 219 -4.43 5.09 -25.27
CA ALA A 219 -5.50 5.75 -26.00
C ALA A 219 -6.67 4.79 -26.26
N ALA A 220 -6.40 3.54 -26.63
CA ALA A 220 -7.43 2.51 -26.83
C ALA A 220 -8.11 2.12 -25.52
N GLU A 221 -7.35 1.86 -24.44
CA GLU A 221 -7.94 1.53 -23.13
C GLU A 221 -8.82 2.69 -22.60
N ILE A 222 -8.33 3.93 -22.68
CA ILE A 222 -9.10 5.12 -22.29
C ILE A 222 -10.33 5.30 -23.16
N THR A 223 -10.24 5.03 -24.46
CA THR A 223 -11.38 5.09 -25.38
C THR A 223 -12.51 4.16 -24.95
N HIS A 224 -12.21 2.87 -24.71
CA HIS A 224 -13.24 1.91 -24.29
C HIS A 224 -13.81 2.27 -22.91
N ALA A 225 -12.95 2.57 -21.93
CA ALA A 225 -13.38 2.95 -20.59
C ALA A 225 -14.19 4.24 -20.56
N ALA A 226 -13.86 5.23 -21.41
CA ALA A 226 -14.61 6.47 -21.54
C ALA A 226 -16.01 6.22 -22.10
N VAL A 227 -16.13 5.39 -23.13
CA VAL A 227 -17.44 5.03 -23.71
C VAL A 227 -18.30 4.26 -22.71
N GLU A 228 -17.72 3.30 -21.97
CA GLU A 228 -18.42 2.60 -20.89
C GLU A 228 -18.92 3.57 -19.82
N TYR A 229 -18.06 4.49 -19.37
CA TYR A 229 -18.42 5.51 -18.38
C TYR A 229 -19.54 6.43 -18.88
N LEU A 230 -19.45 6.92 -20.12
CA LEU A 230 -20.47 7.78 -20.72
C LEU A 230 -21.83 7.08 -20.81
N PHE A 231 -21.88 5.84 -21.32
CA PHE A 231 -23.13 5.07 -21.40
C PHE A 231 -23.67 4.61 -20.03
N SER A 232 -22.82 4.51 -19.01
CA SER A 232 -23.29 4.25 -17.64
C SER A 232 -24.13 5.42 -17.08
N THR A 233 -24.02 6.61 -17.68
CA THR A 233 -24.77 7.79 -17.29
C THR A 233 -26.10 7.84 -18.04
N LYS A 234 -27.23 7.84 -17.31
CA LYS A 234 -28.59 7.82 -17.88
C LYS A 234 -28.90 8.94 -18.89
N SER A 235 -28.15 10.04 -18.87
CA SER A 235 -28.32 11.18 -19.78
C SER A 235 -27.71 11.00 -21.16
N VAL A 236 -27.02 9.87 -21.43
CA VAL A 236 -26.33 9.62 -22.71
C VAL A 236 -26.96 8.40 -23.41
N PRO A 237 -28.12 8.56 -24.08
CA PRO A 237 -28.80 7.45 -24.78
C PRO A 237 -28.08 6.99 -26.06
N HIS A 238 -27.27 7.85 -26.66
CA HIS A 238 -26.47 7.57 -27.85
C HIS A 238 -25.24 8.47 -27.87
N ILE A 239 -24.26 8.14 -28.71
CA ILE A 239 -23.06 8.94 -28.97
C ILE A 239 -22.83 8.93 -30.48
N ASP A 240 -22.58 10.09 -31.07
CA ASP A 240 -22.15 10.18 -32.46
C ASP A 240 -20.63 10.12 -32.54
N VAL A 241 -20.12 9.19 -33.34
CA VAL A 241 -18.69 8.88 -33.42
C VAL A 241 -18.15 9.30 -34.77
N SER A 242 -17.04 10.02 -34.76
CA SER A 242 -16.18 10.22 -35.94
C SER A 242 -14.76 9.77 -35.61
N LEU A 243 -14.07 9.18 -36.59
CA LEU A 243 -12.71 8.69 -36.42
C LEU A 243 -11.88 9.00 -37.67
N CYS A 244 -10.88 9.86 -37.51
CA CYS A 244 -10.02 10.32 -38.58
C CYS A 244 -8.57 9.86 -38.37
N GLU A 245 -7.86 9.68 -39.47
CA GLU A 245 -6.40 9.49 -39.51
C GLU A 245 -5.76 10.69 -40.20
N ILE A 246 -4.68 11.23 -39.64
CA ILE A 246 -3.78 12.14 -40.36
C ILE A 246 -2.51 11.37 -40.68
N TYR A 247 -2.19 11.27 -41.97
CA TYR A 247 -1.02 10.57 -42.48
C TYR A 247 -0.42 11.35 -43.65
N LYS A 248 0.85 11.75 -43.53
CA LYS A 248 1.57 12.56 -44.53
C LYS A 248 0.80 13.82 -44.93
N ASP A 249 0.37 14.59 -43.93
CA ASP A 249 -0.31 15.89 -44.07
C ASP A 249 -1.70 15.83 -44.73
N ASP A 250 -2.16 14.63 -45.11
CA ASP A 250 -3.51 14.35 -45.57
C ASP A 250 -4.35 13.73 -44.45
N ALA A 251 -5.64 14.10 -44.37
CA ALA A 251 -6.58 13.46 -43.47
C ALA A 251 -7.50 12.47 -44.19
N PHE A 252 -7.83 11.39 -43.50
CA PHE A 252 -8.65 10.29 -44.00
C PHE A 252 -9.74 9.94 -42.99
N ASP A 253 -10.94 9.65 -43.48
CA ASP A 253 -12.07 9.19 -42.68
C ASP A 253 -12.06 7.67 -42.55
N LEU A 254 -11.78 7.17 -41.34
CA LEU A 254 -11.72 5.74 -41.06
C LEU A 254 -13.11 5.09 -40.96
N LEU A 255 -14.19 5.86 -40.86
CA LEU A 255 -15.57 5.35 -40.87
C LEU A 255 -16.17 5.26 -42.28
N ALA A 256 -15.53 5.91 -43.26
CA ALA A 256 -15.86 5.89 -44.68
C ALA A 256 -14.74 5.26 -45.52
N ASN A 257 -14.31 4.06 -45.13
CA ASN A 257 -13.33 3.23 -45.85
C ASN A 257 -12.01 3.97 -46.18
N ARG A 258 -11.52 4.80 -45.24
CA ARG A 258 -10.29 5.60 -45.39
C ARG A 258 -10.36 6.57 -46.58
N SER A 259 -11.53 7.15 -46.85
CA SER A 259 -11.69 8.20 -47.86
C SER A 259 -10.95 9.47 -47.44
N GLN A 260 -10.31 10.15 -48.38
CA GLN A 260 -9.59 11.39 -48.08
C GLN A 260 -10.57 12.52 -47.75
N LEU A 261 -10.33 13.23 -46.65
CA LEU A 261 -11.12 14.37 -46.23
C LEU A 261 -10.69 15.62 -47.02
N PRO A 262 -11.65 16.43 -47.51
CA PRO A 262 -11.34 17.61 -48.29
C PRO A 262 -10.91 18.76 -47.37
N ILE A 263 -9.66 18.74 -46.89
CA ILE A 263 -9.12 19.84 -46.09
C ILE A 263 -8.84 21.04 -47.01
N PRO A 264 -9.46 22.21 -46.79
CA PRO A 264 -9.16 23.42 -47.55
C PRO A 264 -7.70 23.86 -47.35
N LYS A 265 -6.91 23.93 -48.42
CA LYS A 265 -5.49 24.38 -48.39
C LYS A 265 -5.28 25.83 -47.93
N ARG A 266 -6.35 26.63 -47.89
CA ARG A 266 -6.30 28.05 -47.54
C ARG A 266 -7.54 28.42 -46.74
N SER A 267 -7.53 28.06 -45.46
CA SER A 267 -8.56 28.48 -44.52
C SER A 267 -7.91 29.40 -43.48
N SER A 268 -8.40 30.63 -43.38
CA SER A 268 -8.07 31.57 -42.30
C SER A 268 -8.85 31.26 -41.01
N THR A 269 -9.31 30.02 -40.83
CA THR A 269 -10.34 29.62 -39.85
C THR A 269 -10.01 28.30 -39.16
N ASN A 270 -10.53 28.13 -37.94
CA ASN A 270 -10.46 26.88 -37.18
C ASN A 270 -11.19 25.74 -37.91
N ILE A 271 -10.46 24.80 -38.52
CA ILE A 271 -11.04 23.63 -39.19
C ILE A 271 -11.22 22.52 -38.14
N HIS A 272 -12.46 22.10 -37.91
CA HIS A 272 -12.76 20.93 -37.09
C HIS A 272 -12.85 19.70 -37.99
N LEU A 273 -11.85 18.83 -38.00
CA LEU A 273 -11.83 17.62 -38.86
C LEU A 273 -13.07 16.73 -38.67
N SER A 274 -13.59 16.64 -37.44
CA SER A 274 -14.84 15.93 -37.16
C SER A 274 -16.03 16.48 -37.94
N SER A 275 -16.07 17.76 -38.28
CA SER A 275 -17.17 18.35 -39.09
C SER A 275 -17.17 17.92 -40.55
N LEU A 276 -16.01 17.45 -41.06
CA LEU A 276 -15.84 16.99 -42.43
C LEU A 276 -16.01 15.47 -42.56
N ALA A 277 -15.93 14.75 -41.43
CA ALA A 277 -15.96 13.30 -41.37
C ALA A 277 -17.37 12.74 -41.23
N THR A 278 -17.50 11.46 -41.57
CA THR A 278 -18.69 10.65 -41.35
C THR A 278 -18.92 10.48 -39.86
N HIS A 279 -20.17 10.73 -39.43
CA HIS A 279 -20.63 10.41 -38.08
C HIS A 279 -21.46 9.14 -38.10
N LYS A 280 -21.18 8.23 -37.17
CA LYS A 280 -22.01 7.06 -36.92
C LYS A 280 -22.48 7.05 -35.47
N THR A 281 -23.80 6.99 -35.31
CA THR A 281 -24.45 6.90 -34.01
C THR A 281 -24.31 5.49 -33.44
N VAL A 282 -23.86 5.40 -32.18
CA VAL A 282 -23.81 4.18 -31.40
C VAL A 282 -24.69 4.32 -30.16
N THR A 283 -25.33 3.22 -29.75
CA THR A 283 -26.29 3.20 -28.63
C THR A 283 -25.87 2.29 -27.47
N SER A 284 -24.71 1.64 -27.61
CA SER A 284 -24.13 0.79 -26.55
C SER A 284 -22.61 0.67 -26.68
N PRO A 285 -21.89 0.37 -25.57
CA PRO A 285 -20.45 0.11 -25.60
C PRO A 285 -20.04 -1.01 -26.57
N SER A 286 -20.88 -2.04 -26.73
CA SER A 286 -20.63 -3.15 -27.66
C SER A 286 -20.71 -2.70 -29.11
N SER A 287 -21.72 -1.89 -29.47
CA SER A 287 -21.85 -1.32 -30.83
C SER A 287 -20.68 -0.40 -31.17
N PHE A 288 -20.23 0.40 -30.20
CA PHE A 288 -19.01 1.21 -30.32
C PHE A 288 -17.77 0.35 -30.55
N SER A 289 -17.57 -0.68 -29.74
CA SER A 289 -16.37 -1.52 -29.82
C SER A 289 -16.25 -2.24 -31.17
N ALA A 290 -17.37 -2.69 -31.74
CA ALA A 290 -17.40 -3.27 -33.09
C ALA A 290 -17.03 -2.23 -34.16
N LEU A 291 -17.60 -1.02 -34.08
CA LEU A 291 -17.30 0.08 -35.00
C LEU A 291 -15.82 0.50 -34.92
N TYR A 292 -15.31 0.71 -33.70
CA TYR A 292 -13.94 1.13 -33.44
C TYR A 292 -12.93 0.09 -33.93
N SER A 293 -13.18 -1.20 -33.71
CA SER A 293 -12.30 -2.29 -34.17
C SER A 293 -12.23 -2.38 -35.69
N ALA A 294 -13.37 -2.25 -36.38
CA ALA A 294 -13.41 -2.26 -37.84
C ALA A 294 -12.64 -1.06 -38.43
N ALA A 295 -12.85 0.14 -37.89
CA ALA A 295 -12.18 1.35 -38.35
C ALA A 295 -10.66 1.35 -38.05
N THR A 296 -10.26 0.84 -36.87
CA THR A 296 -8.83 0.73 -36.49
C THR A 296 -8.09 -0.29 -37.35
N THR A 297 -8.77 -1.30 -37.87
CA THR A 297 -8.17 -2.23 -38.85
C THR A 297 -7.76 -1.50 -40.13
N LEU A 298 -8.56 -0.53 -40.61
CA LEU A 298 -8.23 0.30 -41.78
C LEU A 298 -7.01 1.21 -41.53
N ARG A 299 -6.83 1.68 -40.30
CA ARG A 299 -5.60 2.38 -39.86
C ARG A 299 -4.38 1.45 -39.90
N THR A 300 -4.59 0.14 -39.73
CA THR A 300 -3.54 -0.88 -39.65
C THR A 300 -3.12 -1.42 -41.03
N THR A 301 -4.00 -1.41 -42.03
CA THR A 301 -3.79 -2.07 -43.35
C THR A 301 -3.06 -1.24 -44.41
N ALA A 302 -2.75 0.03 -44.18
CA ALA A 302 -1.97 0.88 -45.10
C ALA A 302 -0.44 0.57 -45.08
N SER A 303 -0.07 -0.70 -44.85
CA SER A 303 1.31 -1.13 -44.61
C SER A 303 2.10 -1.36 -45.92
N THR A 304 3.05 -0.47 -46.21
CA THR A 304 4.22 -0.84 -47.01
C THR A 304 5.24 -1.56 -46.11
N ASN A 305 5.15 -2.89 -46.13
CA ASN A 305 6.15 -3.94 -45.87
C ASN A 305 7.23 -3.84 -44.76
N CYS A 306 7.27 -2.89 -43.82
CA CYS A 306 8.32 -2.90 -42.78
C CYS A 306 8.05 -2.22 -41.42
N ASN A 307 6.86 -1.67 -41.08
CA ASN A 307 6.67 -1.04 -39.75
C ASN A 307 5.24 -1.10 -39.19
N PRO A 308 5.06 -1.14 -37.84
CA PRO A 308 3.77 -0.99 -37.19
C PRO A 308 3.19 0.43 -37.38
N SER A 309 2.08 0.52 -38.14
CA SER A 309 1.43 1.74 -38.66
C SER A 309 1.12 2.83 -37.61
N SER A 310 0.74 2.46 -36.39
CA SER A 310 0.36 3.43 -35.35
C SER A 310 1.49 4.37 -34.91
N SER A 311 2.74 4.08 -35.28
CA SER A 311 3.87 4.97 -35.04
C SER A 311 3.93 6.17 -35.98
N ARG A 312 3.25 6.14 -37.13
CA ARG A 312 3.46 7.09 -38.24
C ARG A 312 2.20 7.85 -38.68
N SER A 313 1.06 7.59 -38.05
CA SER A 313 -0.18 8.34 -38.30
C SER A 313 -0.83 8.77 -37.00
N HIS A 314 -1.40 9.97 -36.99
CA HIS A 314 -2.20 10.47 -35.88
C HIS A 314 -3.63 9.96 -36.02
N ALA A 315 -4.26 9.52 -34.94
CA ALA A 315 -5.68 9.21 -34.92
C ALA A 315 -6.45 10.17 -34.03
N LEU A 316 -7.58 10.63 -34.53
CA LEU A 316 -8.49 11.54 -33.85
C LEU A 316 -9.86 10.88 -33.77
N LEU A 317 -10.20 10.36 -32.59
CA LEU A 317 -11.54 9.88 -32.28
C LEU A 317 -12.33 11.01 -31.62
N THR A 318 -13.50 11.35 -32.13
CA THR A 318 -14.41 12.31 -31.47
C THR A 318 -15.73 11.63 -31.13
N LEU A 319 -16.12 11.73 -29.86
CA LEU A 319 -17.38 11.29 -29.30
C LEU A 319 -18.24 12.52 -29.03
N SER A 320 -19.26 12.75 -29.85
CA SER A 320 -20.20 13.86 -29.68
C SER A 320 -21.37 13.42 -28.81
N LEU A 321 -21.66 14.20 -27.77
CA LEU A 321 -22.74 13.92 -26.83
C LEU A 321 -24.09 14.46 -27.32
N PRO A 322 -25.22 13.89 -26.88
CA PRO A 322 -26.56 14.28 -27.35
C PRO A 322 -27.01 15.70 -27.01
N ASP A 323 -26.25 16.45 -26.21
CA ASP A 323 -26.59 17.82 -25.83
C ASP A 323 -26.31 18.86 -26.94
N GLY A 324 -25.81 18.39 -28.10
CA GLY A 324 -25.63 19.22 -29.29
C GLY A 324 -24.42 20.14 -29.23
N GLY A 325 -23.51 19.96 -28.26
CA GLY A 325 -22.32 20.81 -28.17
C GLY A 325 -21.14 20.23 -27.38
N SER A 326 -21.36 19.28 -26.48
CA SER A 326 -20.27 18.65 -25.75
C SER A 326 -19.64 17.53 -26.56
N SER A 327 -18.31 17.44 -26.50
CA SER A 327 -17.57 16.40 -27.21
C SER A 327 -16.36 15.95 -26.40
N VAL A 328 -16.00 14.68 -26.58
CA VAL A 328 -14.77 14.10 -26.04
C VAL A 328 -13.92 13.65 -27.21
N THR A 329 -12.77 14.28 -27.39
CA THR A 329 -11.81 13.94 -28.44
C THR A 329 -10.60 13.24 -27.85
N ILE A 330 -10.27 12.06 -28.37
CA ILE A 330 -9.11 11.26 -27.98
C ILE A 330 -8.15 11.25 -29.17
N ILE A 331 -6.94 11.78 -28.94
CA ILE A 331 -5.92 11.98 -29.96
C ILE A 331 -4.70 11.11 -29.64
N ASP A 332 -4.48 10.09 -30.46
CA ASP A 332 -3.27 9.26 -30.43
C ASP A 332 -2.28 9.80 -31.46
N LEU A 333 -1.24 10.50 -30.99
CA LEU A 333 -0.24 11.07 -31.89
C LEU A 333 0.74 10.00 -32.41
N ALA A 334 1.25 10.22 -33.63
CA ALA A 334 2.41 9.51 -34.14
C ALA A 334 3.59 9.59 -33.15
N GLY A 335 4.43 8.56 -33.13
CA GLY A 335 5.62 8.57 -32.31
C GLY A 335 6.70 9.45 -32.94
N HIS A 336 7.33 10.32 -32.14
CA HIS A 336 8.56 10.97 -32.57
C HIS A 336 9.71 9.96 -32.46
N GLU A 337 10.45 9.70 -33.53
CA GLU A 337 11.71 8.93 -33.47
C GLU A 337 12.85 9.72 -34.11
N GLN A 338 14.00 9.81 -33.45
CA GLN A 338 15.15 10.47 -34.07
C GLN A 338 15.68 9.62 -35.25
N ALA A 339 15.80 10.21 -36.44
CA ALA A 339 16.30 9.55 -37.66
C ALA A 339 17.67 8.86 -37.49
N LYS A 340 18.52 9.32 -36.57
CA LYS A 340 19.81 8.68 -36.25
C LYS A 340 19.70 7.31 -35.58
N GLN A 341 18.55 6.97 -35.00
CA GLN A 341 18.31 5.70 -34.31
C GLN A 341 17.49 4.69 -35.11
N SER A 342 16.90 5.09 -36.25
CA SER A 342 15.99 4.23 -37.02
C SER A 342 16.67 3.28 -38.01
N GLY A 343 18.01 3.34 -38.15
CA GLY A 343 18.76 2.49 -39.09
C GLY A 343 18.40 2.70 -40.56
N VAL A 344 17.66 3.77 -40.88
CA VAL A 344 17.17 4.06 -42.23
C VAL A 344 18.31 4.61 -43.08
N ALA A 345 18.49 4.04 -44.29
CA ALA A 345 19.50 4.50 -45.24
C ALA A 345 19.25 5.96 -45.64
N ALA A 346 20.32 6.76 -45.62
CA ALA A 346 20.27 8.18 -45.97
C ALA A 346 19.77 8.38 -47.41
N GLY A 347 18.81 9.29 -47.61
CA GLY A 347 18.27 9.71 -48.90
C GLY A 347 16.99 9.00 -49.37
N GLY A 348 16.42 8.08 -48.57
CA GLY A 348 15.22 7.31 -48.94
C GLY A 348 13.88 7.94 -48.49
N ALA A 349 12.77 7.48 -49.06
CA ALA A 349 11.41 7.90 -48.69
C ALA A 349 11.07 7.73 -47.19
N ALA A 350 11.72 6.77 -46.53
CA ALA A 350 11.60 6.55 -45.09
C ALA A 350 12.31 7.64 -44.24
N GLU A 351 13.36 8.29 -44.73
CA GLU A 351 14.01 9.41 -44.04
C GLU A 351 13.18 10.69 -44.16
N ALA A 352 12.60 10.95 -45.34
CA ALA A 352 11.66 12.04 -45.55
C ALA A 352 10.41 11.89 -44.67
N GLU A 353 9.91 10.66 -44.52
CA GLU A 353 8.79 10.33 -43.62
C GLU A 353 9.14 10.56 -42.14
N THR A 354 10.32 10.15 -41.69
CA THR A 354 10.80 10.46 -40.32
C THR A 354 11.00 11.96 -40.09
N ARG A 355 11.34 12.75 -41.12
CA ARG A 355 11.40 14.21 -41.00
C ARG A 355 10.02 14.84 -40.84
N ASN A 356 9.02 14.45 -41.65
CA ASN A 356 7.65 14.98 -41.53
C ASN A 356 7.01 14.71 -40.16
N ILE A 357 7.30 13.55 -39.55
CA ILE A 357 6.80 13.22 -38.19
C ILE A 357 7.50 14.06 -37.10
N ASN A 358 8.74 14.50 -37.35
CA ASN A 358 9.59 15.18 -36.36
C ASN A 358 9.65 16.71 -36.52
N GLU A 359 9.08 17.27 -37.58
CA GLU A 359 8.96 18.72 -37.69
C GLU A 359 7.94 19.24 -36.66
N PRO A 360 8.24 20.36 -35.98
CA PRO A 360 7.36 20.90 -34.97
C PRO A 360 6.03 21.32 -35.62
N VAL A 361 4.92 20.82 -35.08
CA VAL A 361 3.57 21.35 -35.37
C VAL A 361 3.47 22.72 -34.68
N GLY A 362 4.02 23.75 -35.32
CA GLY A 362 4.05 25.12 -34.84
C GLY A 362 4.32 26.08 -36.00
N PRO A 363 3.89 27.35 -35.91
CA PRO A 363 4.09 28.31 -36.99
C PRO A 363 5.59 28.51 -37.22
N GLN A 364 6.05 28.30 -38.46
CA GLN A 364 7.40 28.67 -38.86
C GLN A 364 7.42 30.19 -39.08
N ASP A 365 8.23 30.89 -38.29
CA ASP A 365 8.52 32.30 -38.52
C ASP A 365 9.33 32.44 -39.82
N GLY A 366 8.65 32.81 -40.90
CA GLY A 366 9.26 33.28 -42.15
C GLY A 366 8.69 32.59 -43.38
N ASP A 367 7.82 33.30 -44.12
CA ASP A 367 7.41 33.20 -45.55
C ASP A 367 7.31 31.83 -46.27
N GLY A 368 7.43 30.71 -45.55
CA GLY A 368 7.18 29.37 -46.00
C GLY A 368 5.74 28.98 -45.70
N GLU A 369 5.07 28.39 -46.68
CA GLU A 369 3.68 27.94 -46.52
C GLU A 369 3.52 27.05 -45.28
N PRO A 370 2.52 27.30 -44.42
CA PRO A 370 2.19 26.38 -43.34
C PRO A 370 1.70 25.07 -43.94
N ARG A 371 2.35 23.96 -43.58
CA ARG A 371 1.92 22.59 -43.92
C ARG A 371 1.08 22.02 -42.78
N LEU A 372 0.09 21.22 -43.14
CA LEU A 372 -0.93 20.65 -42.24
C LEU A 372 -0.36 19.59 -41.30
#